data_AF-A0AAW8G3U0-F1
#
_entry.id   AF-A0AAW8G3U0-F1
#
_cell.length_a   1.000
_cell.length_b   1.000
_cell.length_c   1.000
_cell.angle_alpha   90.00
_cell.angle_beta   90.00
_cell.angle_gamma   90.00
#
_symmetry.space_group_name_H-M   'P 1'
#
loop_
_entity.id
_entity.type
_entity.pdbx_description
1 polymer ?
#
loop_
_entity_poly.entity_id
_entity_poly.type
_entity_poly.pdbx_seq_one_letter_code
_entity_poly.pdbx_strand_id
1 'polypeptide(L)'
;MTELLILILIIAAILAFFNRNWIKDRFFPDRQKNYTIDDRFNSEKREREKEIDRLLSKMGRNGINDLSAKDRKRLDELSKK
;
A
#
# COMPACT_ATOMS: atom_id res chain seq x y z
N MET A 1 37.05 -26.13 -27.58
CA MET A 1 35.80 -26.58 -26.90
C MET A 1 35.40 -25.62 -25.80
N THR A 2 36.35 -25.21 -24.96
CA THR A 2 36.19 -24.15 -23.95
C THR A 2 35.87 -22.78 -24.56
N GLU A 3 36.43 -22.40 -25.71
CA GLU A 3 36.09 -21.10 -26.33
C GLU A 3 34.62 -21.03 -26.77
N LEU A 4 34.07 -22.14 -27.27
CA LEU A 4 32.65 -22.22 -27.66
C LEU A 4 31.73 -22.12 -26.45
N LEU A 5 32.09 -22.75 -25.32
CA LEU A 5 31.34 -22.63 -24.07
C LEU A 5 31.35 -21.20 -23.53
N ILE A 6 32.49 -20.53 -23.58
CA ILE A 6 32.62 -19.12 -23.17
C ILE A 6 31.77 -18.23 -24.08
N LEU A 7 31.79 -18.47 -25.40
CA LEU A 7 31.01 -17.70 -26.37
C LEU A 7 29.49 -17.87 -26.15
N ILE A 8 29.03 -19.09 -25.88
CA ILE A 8 27.62 -19.37 -25.55
C ILE A 8 27.21 -18.67 -24.25
N LEU A 9 28.06 -18.68 -23.22
CA LEU A 9 27.79 -17.99 -21.95
C LEU A 9 27.70 -16.48 -22.13
N ILE A 10 28.56 -15.88 -22.96
CA ILE A 10 28.52 -14.45 -23.25
C ILE A 10 27.22 -14.09 -23.99
N ILE A 11 26.83 -14.88 -25.00
CA ILE A 11 25.58 -14.67 -25.73
C ILE A 11 24.37 -14.80 -24.80
N ALA A 12 24.36 -15.83 -23.95
CA ALA A 12 23.30 -16.02 -22.96
C ALA A 12 23.24 -14.85 -21.96
N ALA A 13 24.38 -14.32 -21.51
CA ALA A 13 24.44 -13.17 -20.61
C ALA A 13 23.92 -11.89 -21.28
N ILE A 14 24.27 -11.65 -22.55
CA ILE A 14 23.76 -10.50 -23.32
C ILE A 14 22.25 -10.61 -23.49
N LEU A 15 21.74 -11.77 -23.90
CA LEU A 15 20.31 -12.01 -24.03
C LEU A 15 19.57 -11.83 -22.70
N ALA A 16 20.14 -12.33 -21.59
CA ALA A 16 19.57 -12.13 -20.26
C ALA A 16 19.59 -10.65 -19.83
N PHE A 17 20.64 -9.90 -20.19
CA PHE A 17 20.74 -8.48 -19.89
C PHE A 17 19.70 -7.64 -20.65
N PHE A 18 19.54 -7.88 -21.95
CA PHE A 18 18.54 -7.18 -22.77
C PHE A 18 17.11 -7.57 -22.39
N ASN A 19 16.88 -8.85 -22.06
CA ASN A 19 15.56 -9.33 -21.66
C ASN A 19 15.30 -9.22 -20.14
N ARG A 20 16.16 -8.48 -19.42
CA ARG A 20 16.09 -8.32 -17.96
C ARG A 20 14.75 -7.76 -17.50
N ASN A 21 14.17 -6.82 -18.25
CA ASN A 21 12.88 -6.23 -17.92
C ASN A 21 11.75 -7.26 -18.06
N TRP A 22 11.72 -8.02 -19.14
CA TRP A 22 10.74 -9.10 -19.35
C TRP A 22 10.83 -10.20 -18.29
N ILE A 23 12.05 -10.58 -17.88
CA ILE A 23 12.27 -11.52 -16.79
C ILE A 23 11.76 -10.94 -15.45
N LYS A 24 12.05 -9.67 -15.17
CA LYS A 24 11.58 -8.99 -13.97
C LYS A 24 10.06 -8.94 -13.92
N ASP A 25 9.41 -8.58 -15.03
CA ASP A 25 7.95 -8.44 -15.10
C ASP A 25 7.22 -9.79 -15.02
N ARG A 26 7.84 -10.89 -15.45
CA ARG A 26 7.29 -12.25 -15.35
C ARG A 26 7.46 -12.87 -13.96
N PHE A 27 8.60 -12.65 -13.29
CA PHE A 27 8.88 -13.24 -11.96
C PHE A 27 8.47 -12.35 -10.80
N PHE A 28 8.54 -11.04 -10.97
CA PHE A 28 8.08 -10.03 -10.03
C PHE A 28 7.17 -9.07 -10.78
N PRO A 29 5.97 -9.52 -11.21
CA PRO A 29 4.99 -8.61 -11.77
C PRO A 29 4.83 -7.49 -10.76
N ASP A 30 5.16 -6.27 -11.19
CA ASP A 30 5.01 -5.09 -10.37
C ASP A 30 3.54 -5.09 -9.98
N ARG A 31 3.26 -5.44 -8.72
CA ARG A 31 1.95 -5.21 -8.13
C ARG A 31 1.89 -3.70 -7.95
N GLN A 32 1.87 -2.95 -9.05
CA GLN A 32 1.13 -1.72 -9.10
C GLN A 32 -0.24 -2.14 -8.61
N LYS A 33 -0.45 -1.87 -7.32
CA LYS A 33 -1.74 -1.99 -6.68
C LYS A 33 -2.57 -1.01 -7.48
N ASN A 34 -3.23 -1.53 -8.51
CA ASN A 34 -4.42 -0.98 -9.09
C ASN A 34 -5.43 -1.00 -7.95
N TYR A 35 -5.22 -0.16 -6.94
CA TYR A 35 -6.29 0.31 -6.11
C TYR A 35 -7.17 1.01 -7.13
N THR A 36 -8.22 0.31 -7.55
CA THR A 36 -9.30 0.92 -8.29
C THR A 36 -9.70 2.17 -7.49
N ILE A 37 -10.14 3.24 -8.13
CA ILE A 37 -10.57 4.46 -7.41
C ILE A 37 -11.53 4.08 -6.25
N ASP A 38 -12.32 3.03 -6.47
CA ASP A 38 -13.19 2.40 -5.48
C ASP A 38 -12.44 1.79 -4.28
N ASP A 39 -11.33 1.09 -4.49
CA ASP A 39 -10.53 0.53 -3.40
C ASP A 39 -9.86 1.63 -2.57
N ARG A 40 -9.45 2.74 -3.21
CA ARG A 40 -8.96 3.92 -2.48
C ARG A 40 -10.06 4.51 -1.62
N PHE A 41 -11.24 4.72 -2.18
CA PHE A 41 -12.39 5.26 -1.45
C PHE A 41 -12.81 4.35 -0.27
N ASN A 42 -12.83 3.04 -0.49
CA ASN A 42 -13.12 2.06 0.55
C ASN A 42 -12.03 2.04 1.63
N SER A 43 -10.76 2.16 1.25
CA SER A 43 -9.66 2.23 2.21
C SER A 43 -9.71 3.51 3.06
N GLU A 44 -10.00 4.66 2.46
CA GLU A 44 -10.14 5.93 3.16
C GLU A 44 -11.37 5.94 4.07
N LYS A 45 -12.50 5.41 3.60
CA LYS A 45 -13.70 5.26 4.44
C LYS A 45 -13.40 4.39 5.65
N ARG A 46 -12.74 3.25 5.44
CA ARG A 46 -12.37 2.33 6.51
C ARG A 46 -11.35 2.92 7.47
N GLU A 47 -10.43 3.74 6.99
CA GLU A 47 -9.47 4.45 7.84
C GLU A 47 -10.16 5.50 8.72
N ARG A 48 -11.11 6.28 8.15
CA ARG A 48 -11.93 7.22 8.92
C ARG A 48 -12.76 6.51 9.99
N GLU A 49 -13.42 5.41 9.63
CA GLU A 49 -14.21 4.62 10.59
C GLU A 49 -13.35 4.08 11.74
N LYS A 50 -12.14 3.59 11.45
CA LYS A 50 -11.18 3.17 12.49
C LYS A 50 -10.72 4.32 13.38
N GLU A 51 -10.52 5.52 12.80
CA GLU A 51 -10.14 6.69 13.57
C GLU A 51 -11.29 7.13 14.49
N ILE A 52 -12.52 7.16 13.99
CA ILE A 52 -13.73 7.41 14.79
C ILE A 52 -13.83 6.37 15.91
N ASP A 53 -13.75 5.07 15.60
CA ASP A 53 -13.86 4.01 16.60
C ASP A 53 -12.79 4.12 17.70
N ARG A 54 -11.55 4.48 17.32
CA ARG A 54 -10.50 4.80 18.31
C ARG A 54 -10.87 5.99 19.20
N LEU A 55 -11.46 7.05 18.64
CA LEU A 55 -11.93 8.19 19.43
C LEU A 55 -13.10 7.76 20.34
N LEU A 56 -14.08 7.04 19.82
CA LEU A 56 -15.21 6.52 20.59
C LEU A 56 -14.75 5.56 21.70
N SER A 57 -13.71 4.76 21.47
CA SER A 57 -13.14 3.84 22.47
C SER A 57 -12.52 4.54 23.67
N LYS A 58 -12.09 5.81 23.51
CA LYS A 58 -11.64 6.64 24.63
C LYS A 58 -12.82 7.21 25.44
N MET A 59 -14.03 7.22 24.89
CA MET A 59 -15.23 7.63 25.61
C MET A 59 -15.73 6.48 26.47
N GLY A 60 -15.78 6.73 27.78
CA GLY A 60 -16.33 5.81 28.75
C GLY A 60 -17.68 6.31 29.24
N ARG A 61 -17.80 6.44 30.56
CA ARG A 61 -19.05 6.84 31.23
C ARG A 61 -19.34 8.34 31.12
N ASN A 62 -18.34 9.19 30.88
CA ASN A 62 -18.55 10.65 30.78
C ASN A 62 -18.72 11.12 29.32
N GLY A 63 -18.79 10.18 28.37
CA GLY A 63 -19.06 10.46 26.96
C GLY A 63 -18.03 11.41 26.36
N ILE A 64 -18.50 12.46 25.67
CA ILE A 64 -17.61 13.44 25.02
C ILE A 64 -16.65 14.10 26.01
N ASN A 65 -16.97 14.11 27.32
CA ASN A 65 -16.12 14.71 28.33
C ASN A 65 -14.80 13.97 28.57
N ASP A 66 -14.76 12.68 28.24
CA ASP A 66 -13.55 11.85 28.32
C ASP A 66 -12.57 12.14 27.17
N LEU A 67 -13.02 12.85 26.12
CA LEU A 67 -12.17 13.25 25.00
C LEU A 67 -11.41 14.54 25.28
N SER A 68 -10.13 14.55 24.90
CA SER A 68 -9.33 15.77 24.88
C SER A 68 -9.94 16.81 23.92
N ALA A 69 -9.67 18.10 24.14
CA ALA A 69 -10.15 19.16 23.25
C ALA A 69 -9.73 18.94 21.78
N LYS A 70 -8.56 18.33 21.57
CA LYS A 70 -8.06 17.94 20.24
C LYS A 70 -8.86 16.78 19.65
N ASP A 71 -9.14 15.75 20.45
CA ASP A 71 -9.91 14.57 20.04
C ASP A 71 -11.36 14.95 19.69
N ARG A 72 -11.97 15.88 20.44
CA ARG A 72 -13.32 16.40 20.13
C ARG A 72 -13.37 17.12 18.80
N LYS A 73 -12.41 18.04 18.58
CA LYS A 73 -12.30 18.75 17.31
C LYS A 73 -12.13 17.78 16.14
N ARG A 74 -11.31 16.73 16.34
CA ARG A 74 -11.08 15.70 15.32
C ARG A 74 -12.32 14.85 15.05
N LEU A 75 -13.08 14.49 16.09
CA LEU A 75 -14.34 13.76 15.97
C LEU A 75 -15.41 14.60 15.22
N ASP A 76 -15.50 15.90 15.51
CA ASP A 76 -16.40 16.82 14.80
C ASP A 76 -16.03 16.97 13.32
N GLU A 77 -14.74 17.02 13.00
CA GLU A 77 -14.25 17.06 11.62
C GLU A 77 -14.53 15.76 10.86
N LEU A 78 -14.39 14.60 11.52
CA LEU A 78 -14.61 13.28 10.93
C LEU A 78 -16.10 12.92 10.80
N SER A 79 -16.96 13.44 11.67
CA SER A 79 -18.40 13.14 11.67
C SER A 79 -19.21 13.93 10.64
N LYS A 80 -18.70 15.10 10.19
CA LYS A 80 -19.38 15.99 9.24
C LYS A 80 -19.11 15.67 7.76
N LYS A 81 -18.30 14.65 7.45
CA LYS A 81 -17.76 14.37 6.12
C LYS A 81 -18.22 13.01 5.61
#